data_AF-A0A7Y5ATM3-F1
#
_entry.id   AF-A0A7Y5ATM3-F1
#
_cell.length_a   1.000
_cell.length_b   1.000
_cell.length_c   1.000
_cell.angle_alpha   90.00
_cell.angle_beta   90.00
_cell.angle_gamma   90.00
#
_symmetry.space_group_name_H-M   'P 1'
#
loop_
_entity.id
_entity.type
_entity.pdbx_description
1 polymer ?
#
loop_
_entity_poly.entity_id
_entity_poly.type
_entity_poly.pdbx_seq_one_letter_code
_entity_poly.pdbx_strand_id
1 'polypeptide(L)'
;MAIVNLHYAFAIAVVLLSGCSYERTIRYQLEAPAQSLVLEATGYAVVASQPGSSYEDKLLQAMAASRQDAYRRLAEQLYGKKLTASSSADQAVLTADKVQSQVQGVIKGAELVTEAIEGHFYVTRLKLDTANLVTLPQAELTPLSSRVKWWY
;
A
#
# COMPACT_ATOMS: atom_id res chain seq x y z
N MET A 1 -20.95 49.40 44.51
CA MET A 1 -20.27 49.28 43.20
C MET A 1 -19.31 48.09 43.15
N ALA A 2 -18.45 47.85 44.15
CA ALA A 2 -17.51 46.71 44.16
C ALA A 2 -18.17 45.31 44.17
N ILE A 3 -19.28 45.13 44.91
CA ILE A 3 -20.01 43.85 44.99
C ILE A 3 -20.60 43.46 43.62
N VAL A 4 -21.12 44.45 42.88
CA VAL A 4 -21.70 44.24 41.55
C VAL A 4 -20.63 43.83 40.53
N ASN A 5 -19.43 44.42 40.59
CA ASN A 5 -18.30 44.04 39.73
C ASN A 5 -17.75 42.64 40.05
N LEU A 6 -17.80 42.21 41.32
CA LEU A 6 -17.37 40.86 41.73
C LEU A 6 -18.32 39.78 41.18
N HIS A 7 -19.63 40.05 41.14
CA HIS A 7 -20.60 39.14 40.53
C HIS A 7 -20.44 39.02 39.01
N TYR A 8 -20.14 40.13 38.31
CA TYR A 8 -19.84 40.09 36.88
C TYR A 8 -18.56 39.30 36.57
N ALA A 9 -17.51 39.46 37.38
CA ALA A 9 -16.27 38.70 37.22
C ALA A 9 -16.50 37.18 37.42
N PHE A 10 -17.33 36.81 38.40
CA PHE A 10 -17.69 35.41 38.64
C PHE A 10 -18.52 34.81 37.49
N ALA A 11 -19.48 35.55 36.95
CA ALA A 11 -20.28 35.10 35.82
C ALA A 11 -19.44 34.87 34.55
N ILE A 12 -18.50 35.76 34.26
CA ILE A 12 -17.58 35.62 33.11
C ILE A 12 -16.68 34.39 33.28
N ALA A 13 -16.17 34.13 34.49
CA ALA A 13 -15.35 32.96 34.77
C ALA A 13 -16.11 31.65 34.50
N VAL A 14 -17.39 31.56 34.92
CA VAL A 14 -18.23 30.37 34.70
C VAL A 14 -18.48 30.11 33.21
N VAL A 15 -18.66 31.16 32.39
CA VAL A 15 -18.84 31.02 30.93
C VAL A 15 -17.57 30.47 30.27
N LEU A 16 -16.39 30.97 30.66
CA LEU A 16 -15.11 30.53 30.10
C LEU A 16 -14.78 29.06 30.41
N LEU A 17 -15.29 28.51 31.52
CA LEU A 17 -15.09 27.11 31.92
C LEU A 17 -15.93 26.10 31.12
N SER A 18 -16.96 26.53 30.38
CA SER A 18 -17.86 25.63 29.63
C SER A 18 -17.33 25.20 28.25
N GLY A 19 -16.20 25.76 27.80
CA GLY A 19 -15.64 25.51 26.46
C GLY A 19 -14.94 24.15 26.26
N CYS A 20 -14.55 23.44 27.33
CA CYS A 20 -13.70 22.25 27.22
C CYS A 20 -14.45 20.92 26.95
N SER A 21 -15.79 20.92 26.82
CA SER A 21 -16.57 19.66 26.76
C SER A 21 -16.77 19.09 25.35
N TYR A 22 -16.30 19.77 24.30
CA TYR A 22 -16.59 19.38 22.92
C TYR A 22 -15.39 18.76 22.20
N GLU A 23 -14.93 17.61 22.67
CA GLU A 23 -13.99 16.75 21.93
C GLU A 23 -14.76 15.55 21.35
N ARG A 24 -15.09 15.60 20.05
CA ARG A 24 -15.77 14.50 19.36
C ARG A 24 -14.72 13.60 18.70
N THR A 25 -14.44 12.45 19.31
CA THR A 25 -13.59 11.43 18.68
C THR A 25 -14.39 10.68 17.62
N ILE A 26 -14.13 10.94 16.35
CA ILE A 26 -14.69 10.15 15.24
C ILE A 26 -13.94 8.81 15.23
N ARG A 27 -14.67 7.71 15.42
CA ARG A 27 -14.15 6.36 15.23
C ARG A 27 -14.32 6.00 13.76
N TYR A 28 -13.25 5.54 13.13
CA TYR A 28 -13.27 5.07 11.76
C TYR A 28 -13.16 3.54 11.76
N GLN A 29 -13.94 2.88 10.91
CA GLN A 29 -13.91 1.44 10.73
C GLN A 29 -13.52 1.12 9.29
N LEU A 30 -12.62 0.16 9.11
CA LEU A 30 -12.14 -0.26 7.80
C LEU A 30 -13.20 -1.16 7.15
N GLU A 31 -13.75 -0.75 6.01
CA GLU A 31 -14.63 -1.58 5.18
C GLU A 31 -14.04 -1.68 3.76
N ALA A 32 -13.94 -2.90 3.24
CA ALA A 32 -13.34 -3.16 1.93
C ALA A 32 -14.28 -2.67 0.80
N PRO A 33 -13.73 -2.17 -0.33
CA PRO A 33 -14.56 -1.69 -1.44
C PRO A 33 -15.43 -2.82 -2.03
N ALA A 34 -16.69 -2.50 -2.38
CA ALA A 34 -17.67 -3.46 -2.89
C ALA A 34 -17.32 -4.07 -4.27
N GLN A 35 -16.35 -3.49 -4.98
CA GLN A 35 -15.81 -4.02 -6.24
C GLN A 35 -14.29 -4.00 -6.15
N SER A 36 -13.68 -5.18 -6.19
CA SER A 36 -12.24 -5.33 -6.22
C SER A 36 -11.76 -5.68 -7.63
N LEU A 37 -10.68 -5.03 -8.06
CA LEU A 37 -10.01 -5.34 -9.31
C LEU A 37 -8.95 -6.40 -9.02
N VAL A 38 -8.99 -7.50 -9.77
CA VAL A 38 -7.94 -8.52 -9.71
C VAL A 38 -6.98 -8.29 -10.87
N LEU A 39 -5.72 -8.00 -10.55
CA LEU A 39 -4.63 -7.85 -11.51
C LEU A 39 -3.80 -9.14 -11.53
N GLU A 40 -3.36 -9.55 -12.71
CA GLU A 40 -2.51 -10.72 -12.89
C GLU A 40 -1.30 -10.40 -13.75
N ALA A 41 -0.13 -10.88 -13.31
CA ALA A 41 1.12 -10.69 -14.01
C ALA A 41 1.94 -11.97 -14.05
N THR A 42 2.57 -12.23 -15.19
CA THR A 42 3.51 -13.34 -15.38
C THR A 42 4.89 -12.78 -15.70
N GLY A 43 5.88 -13.15 -14.87
CA GLY A 43 7.29 -12.86 -15.09
C GLY A 43 8.04 -14.05 -15.65
N TYR A 44 9.13 -13.77 -16.36
CA TYR A 44 9.94 -14.77 -17.05
C TYR A 44 11.42 -14.50 -16.83
N ALA A 45 12.21 -15.57 -16.65
CA ALA A 45 13.66 -15.49 -16.69
C ALA A 45 14.26 -16.75 -17.32
N VAL A 46 15.21 -16.59 -18.25
CA VAL A 46 15.93 -17.72 -18.84
C VAL A 46 16.94 -18.24 -17.83
N VAL A 47 16.86 -19.53 -17.46
CA VAL A 47 17.75 -20.13 -16.45
C VAL A 47 19.21 -20.13 -16.91
N ALA A 48 19.44 -20.56 -18.16
CA ALA A 48 20.80 -20.72 -18.69
C ALA A 48 21.60 -19.41 -18.77
N SER A 49 20.93 -18.26 -18.95
CA SER A 49 21.56 -16.95 -19.08
C SER A 49 21.86 -16.27 -17.74
N GLN A 50 21.42 -16.85 -16.62
CA GLN A 50 21.67 -16.25 -15.32
C GLN A 50 23.13 -16.41 -14.91
N PRO A 51 23.66 -15.45 -14.12
CA PRO A 51 24.97 -15.61 -13.50
C PRO A 51 24.96 -16.77 -12.50
N GLY A 52 26.06 -17.50 -12.40
CA GLY A 52 26.18 -18.65 -11.51
C GLY A 52 27.17 -19.69 -12.02
N SER A 53 27.79 -20.41 -11.08
CA SER A 53 28.78 -21.43 -11.40
C SER A 53 28.11 -22.79 -11.67
N SER A 54 27.10 -23.12 -10.86
CA SER A 54 26.29 -24.34 -10.99
C SER A 54 24.95 -24.05 -11.67
N TYR A 55 24.24 -25.10 -12.07
CA TYR A 55 22.87 -24.97 -12.58
C TYR A 55 21.93 -24.45 -11.49
N GLU A 56 22.18 -24.83 -10.25
CA GLU A 56 21.43 -24.52 -9.04
C GLU A 56 21.57 -23.04 -8.69
N ASP A 57 22.78 -22.48 -8.82
CA ASP A 57 23.02 -21.03 -8.68
C ASP A 57 22.20 -20.27 -9.73
N LYS A 58 22.27 -20.72 -10.98
CA LYS A 58 21.55 -20.09 -12.10
C LYS A 58 20.05 -20.19 -11.94
N LEU A 59 19.55 -21.33 -11.45
CA LEU A 59 18.15 -21.54 -11.15
C LEU A 59 17.68 -20.58 -10.06
N LEU A 60 18.42 -20.46 -8.96
CA LEU A 60 18.09 -19.53 -7.87
C LEU A 60 18.03 -18.08 -8.37
N GLN A 61 18.99 -17.67 -9.20
CA GLN A 61 18.98 -16.35 -9.82
C GLN A 61 17.80 -16.18 -10.79
N ALA A 62 17.42 -17.23 -11.53
CA ALA A 62 16.29 -17.19 -12.45
C ALA A 62 14.96 -17.04 -11.69
N MET A 63 14.83 -17.72 -10.54
CA MET A 63 13.69 -17.55 -9.64
C MET A 63 13.55 -16.09 -9.20
N ALA A 64 14.65 -15.47 -8.75
CA ALA A 64 14.67 -14.08 -8.32
C ALA A 64 14.34 -13.11 -9.47
N ALA A 65 14.97 -13.29 -10.63
CA ALA A 65 14.75 -12.46 -11.82
C ALA A 65 13.31 -12.58 -12.36
N SER A 66 12.77 -13.80 -12.45
CA SER A 66 11.39 -14.05 -12.87
C SER A 66 10.39 -13.37 -11.94
N ARG A 67 10.63 -13.46 -10.63
CA ARG A 67 9.78 -12.82 -9.62
C ARG A 67 9.84 -11.29 -9.70
N GLN A 68 11.03 -10.72 -9.93
CA GLN A 68 11.18 -9.28 -10.14
C GLN A 68 10.46 -8.80 -11.41
N ASP A 69 10.54 -9.57 -12.51
CA ASP A 69 9.81 -9.26 -13.75
C ASP A 69 8.29 -9.29 -13.54
N ALA A 70 7.79 -10.30 -12.80
CA ALA A 70 6.38 -10.41 -12.46
C ALA A 70 5.90 -9.20 -11.64
N TYR A 71 6.65 -8.81 -10.61
CA TYR A 71 6.31 -7.63 -9.80
C TYR A 71 6.34 -6.33 -10.59
N ARG A 72 7.33 -6.15 -11.48
CA ARG A 72 7.42 -4.98 -12.36
C ARG A 72 6.17 -4.88 -13.23
N ARG A 73 5.78 -5.95 -13.91
CA ARG A 73 4.58 -5.99 -14.77
C ARG A 73 3.29 -5.72 -13.98
N LEU A 74 3.19 -6.26 -12.77
CA LEU A 74 2.05 -6.03 -11.89
C LEU A 74 1.97 -4.55 -11.46
N ALA A 75 3.11 -3.95 -11.13
CA ALA A 75 3.19 -2.52 -10.83
C ALA A 75 2.87 -1.64 -12.05
N GLU A 76 3.29 -2.02 -13.26
CA GLU A 76 2.93 -1.33 -14.50
C GLU A 76 1.42 -1.33 -14.73
N GLN A 77 0.76 -2.47 -14.51
CA GLN A 77 -0.69 -2.59 -14.58
C GLN A 77 -1.39 -1.74 -13.51
N LEU A 78 -0.91 -1.76 -12.27
CA LEU A 78 -1.51 -1.02 -11.17
C LEU A 78 -1.40 0.51 -11.34
N TYR A 79 -0.21 1.00 -11.72
CA TYR A 79 0.07 2.44 -11.83
C TYR A 79 -0.19 3.00 -13.24
N GLY A 80 -0.56 2.15 -14.21
CA GLY A 80 -0.90 2.57 -15.58
C GLY A 80 0.26 3.19 -16.37
N LYS A 81 1.52 2.85 -16.05
CA LYS A 81 2.73 3.42 -16.68
C LYS A 81 3.73 2.30 -16.99
N LYS A 82 4.34 2.33 -18.18
CA LYS A 82 5.49 1.45 -18.49
C LYS A 82 6.71 1.89 -17.68
N LEU A 83 7.29 0.98 -16.90
CA LEU A 83 8.53 1.21 -16.17
C LEU A 83 9.68 1.01 -17.15
N THR A 84 9.93 2.03 -17.98
CA THR A 84 11.00 2.00 -18.98
C THR A 84 12.26 2.61 -18.36
N ALA A 85 13.30 1.80 -18.16
CA ALA A 85 14.58 2.26 -17.64
C ALA A 85 15.40 2.90 -18.78
N SER A 86 15.14 4.17 -19.10
CA SER A 86 15.98 4.95 -20.01
C SER A 86 16.40 6.25 -19.33
N SER A 87 17.62 6.29 -18.81
CA SER A 87 18.13 7.48 -18.12
C SER A 87 19.64 7.58 -18.25
N SER A 88 20.12 8.77 -18.58
CA SER A 88 21.52 9.21 -18.45
C SER A 88 21.99 9.08 -16.99
N ALA A 89 23.27 8.82 -16.76
CA ALA A 89 23.86 8.34 -15.49
C ALA A 89 23.36 9.08 -14.21
N ASP A 90 23.20 10.41 -14.25
CA ASP A 90 22.79 11.20 -13.08
C ASP A 90 21.28 11.12 -12.78
N GLN A 91 20.45 10.98 -13.81
CA GLN A 91 18.99 10.85 -13.67
C GLN A 91 18.58 9.40 -13.36
N ALA A 92 19.49 8.43 -13.60
CA ALA A 92 19.25 7.01 -13.44
C ALA A 92 19.06 6.58 -12.00
N VAL A 93 19.83 7.14 -11.08
CA VAL A 93 19.78 6.76 -9.67
C VAL A 93 18.42 7.11 -9.06
N LEU A 94 17.99 8.38 -9.21
CA LEU A 94 16.70 8.85 -8.68
C LEU A 94 15.49 8.13 -9.32
N THR A 95 15.60 7.80 -10.61
CA THR A 95 14.53 7.10 -11.34
C THR A 95 14.47 5.63 -10.92
N ALA A 96 15.62 4.97 -10.77
CA ALA A 96 15.71 3.59 -10.30
C ALA A 96 15.14 3.44 -8.89
N ASP A 97 15.45 4.34 -7.97
CA ASP A 97 14.94 4.30 -6.60
C ASP A 97 13.42 4.46 -6.55
N LYS A 98 12.85 5.31 -7.40
CA LYS A 98 11.40 5.49 -7.51
C LYS A 98 10.70 4.27 -8.10
N VAL A 99 11.26 3.68 -9.16
CA VAL A 99 10.75 2.44 -9.76
C VAL A 99 10.80 1.30 -8.73
N GLN A 100 11.91 1.18 -8.03
CA GLN A 100 12.13 0.15 -7.01
C GLN A 100 11.18 0.30 -5.81
N SER A 101 10.92 1.54 -5.36
CA SER A 101 9.96 1.84 -4.29
C SER A 101 8.51 1.52 -4.70
N GLN A 102 8.12 1.87 -5.94
CA GLN A 102 6.79 1.56 -6.47
C GLN A 102 6.55 0.04 -6.58
N VAL A 103 7.55 -0.70 -7.05
CA VAL A 103 7.48 -2.17 -7.14
C VAL A 103 7.35 -2.77 -5.73
N GLN A 104 8.10 -2.27 -4.73
CA GLN A 104 8.04 -2.77 -3.36
C GLN A 104 6.67 -2.59 -2.67
N GLY A 105 5.93 -1.52 -2.98
CA GLY A 105 4.58 -1.30 -2.45
C GLY A 105 3.56 -2.35 -2.92
N VAL A 106 3.72 -2.84 -4.15
CA VAL A 106 2.85 -3.85 -4.76
C VAL A 106 3.10 -5.26 -4.19
N ILE A 107 4.35 -5.56 -3.83
CA ILE A 107 4.77 -6.87 -3.30
C ILE A 107 3.94 -7.29 -2.08
N LYS A 108 3.55 -6.33 -1.22
CA LYS A 108 2.83 -6.65 0.03
C LYS A 108 1.39 -7.13 -0.18
N GLY A 109 0.77 -6.80 -1.31
CA GLY A 109 -0.60 -7.24 -1.63
C GLY A 109 -0.69 -8.37 -2.65
N ALA A 110 0.43 -8.72 -3.29
CA ALA A 110 0.45 -9.72 -4.36
C ALA A 110 0.54 -11.15 -3.82
N GLU A 111 -0.39 -11.99 -4.24
CA GLU A 111 -0.42 -13.42 -3.97
C GLU A 111 0.35 -14.20 -5.04
N LEU A 112 1.14 -15.18 -4.60
CA LEU A 112 1.81 -16.12 -5.48
C LEU A 112 0.83 -17.18 -5.98
N VAL A 113 0.60 -17.24 -7.28
CA VAL A 113 -0.30 -18.22 -7.90
C VAL A 113 0.45 -19.49 -8.24
N THR A 114 1.57 -19.36 -8.96
CA THR A 114 2.39 -20.52 -9.37
C THR A 114 3.81 -20.09 -9.73
N GLU A 115 4.74 -21.00 -9.50
CA GLU A 115 6.11 -20.93 -10.01
C GLU A 115 6.49 -22.27 -10.62
N ALA A 116 7.05 -22.24 -11.83
CA ALA A 116 7.43 -23.45 -12.54
C ALA A 116 8.53 -23.17 -13.57
N ILE A 117 9.20 -24.24 -14.00
CA ILE A 117 10.09 -24.22 -15.15
C ILE A 117 9.28 -24.62 -16.38
N GLU A 118 9.21 -23.75 -17.38
CA GLU A 118 8.56 -23.98 -18.66
C GLU A 118 9.61 -23.89 -19.77
N GLY A 119 10.12 -25.05 -20.21
CA GLY A 119 11.22 -25.13 -21.18
C GLY A 119 12.52 -24.57 -20.61
N HIS A 120 12.99 -23.46 -21.18
CA HIS A 120 14.22 -22.77 -20.73
C HIS A 120 13.97 -21.62 -19.75
N PHE A 121 12.70 -21.32 -19.46
CA PHE A 121 12.30 -20.22 -18.61
C PHE A 121 11.88 -20.71 -17.23
N TYR A 122 12.27 -19.98 -16.19
CA TYR A 122 11.54 -19.93 -14.95
C TYR A 122 10.39 -18.93 -15.10
N VAL A 123 9.18 -19.34 -14.71
CA VAL A 123 7.95 -18.58 -14.86
C VAL A 123 7.32 -18.36 -13.50
N THR A 124 7.00 -17.11 -13.19
CA THR A 124 6.35 -16.71 -11.92
C THR A 124 5.03 -16.01 -12.23
N ARG A 125 3.92 -16.53 -11.72
CA ARG A 125 2.59 -15.91 -11.86
C ARG A 125 2.13 -15.33 -10.52
N LEU A 126 1.74 -14.07 -10.56
CA LEU A 126 1.27 -13.31 -9.41
C LEU A 126 -0.13 -12.78 -9.67
N LYS A 127 -0.93 -12.71 -8.60
CA LYS A 127 -2.27 -12.14 -8.60
C LYS A 127 -2.34 -11.08 -7.50
N LEU A 128 -2.90 -9.92 -7.79
CA LEU A 128 -3.14 -8.87 -6.82
C LEU A 128 -4.63 -8.55 -6.81
N ASP A 129 -5.25 -8.75 -5.67
CA ASP A 129 -6.58 -8.20 -5.42
C ASP A 129 -6.42 -6.77 -4.88
N THR A 130 -6.96 -5.76 -5.57
CA THR A 130 -6.86 -4.37 -5.11
C THR A 130 -7.60 -4.12 -3.80
N ALA A 131 -8.56 -4.96 -3.40
CA ALA A 131 -9.15 -4.87 -2.06
C ALA A 131 -8.11 -5.14 -0.97
N ASN A 132 -7.13 -6.01 -1.25
CA ASN A 132 -6.04 -6.30 -0.31
C ASN A 132 -5.06 -5.13 -0.17
N LEU A 133 -5.00 -4.19 -1.13
CA LEU A 133 -4.17 -2.98 -1.00
C LEU A 133 -4.64 -2.09 0.16
N VAL A 134 -5.94 -2.06 0.43
CA VAL A 134 -6.57 -1.26 1.49
C VAL A 134 -6.31 -1.86 2.89
N THR A 135 -5.84 -3.10 2.97
CA THR A 135 -5.43 -3.71 4.25
C THR A 135 -4.05 -3.24 4.72
N LEU A 136 -3.30 -2.52 3.86
CA LEU A 136 -2.24 -1.61 4.31
C LEU A 136 -2.91 -0.35 4.87
N PRO A 137 -2.45 0.22 6.00
CA PRO A 137 -3.22 1.17 6.80
C PRO A 137 -3.37 2.54 6.14
N GLN A 138 -4.24 2.64 5.13
CA GLN A 138 -4.89 3.86 4.65
C GLN A 138 -6.29 3.49 4.19
N ALA A 139 -7.12 3.06 5.13
CA ALA A 139 -8.53 2.87 4.87
C ALA A 139 -9.21 4.21 4.66
N GLU A 140 -10.08 4.26 3.65
CA GLU A 140 -10.97 5.37 3.43
C GLU A 140 -11.94 5.46 4.62
N LEU A 141 -11.76 6.53 5.38
CA LEU A 141 -12.29 6.68 6.72
C LEU A 141 -13.75 7.15 6.66
N THR A 142 -14.72 6.24 6.54
CA THR A 142 -16.13 6.63 6.74
C THR A 142 -16.38 6.93 8.22
N PRO A 143 -16.99 8.07 8.57
CA PRO A 143 -17.28 8.38 9.97
C PRO A 143 -18.35 7.43 10.49
N LEU A 144 -18.05 6.66 11.54
CA LEU A 144 -19.09 5.89 12.23
C LEU A 144 -20.15 6.86 12.77
N SER A 145 -21.41 6.69 12.32
CA SER A 145 -22.51 7.47 12.86
C SER A 145 -22.69 7.12 14.34
N SER A 146 -22.81 8.14 15.20
CA SER A 146 -22.86 7.98 16.67
C SER A 146 -24.15 7.33 17.18
N ARG A 147 -24.96 6.69 16.32
CA ARG A 147 -26.29 6.16 16.64
C ARG A 147 -26.38 4.63 16.51
N VAL A 148 -25.28 3.92 16.71
CA VAL A 148 -25.33 2.47 16.90
C VAL A 148 -25.60 2.21 18.38
N LYS A 149 -26.78 1.66 18.71
CA LYS A 149 -27.13 1.27 20.09
C LYS A 149 -26.15 0.17 20.54
N TRP A 150 -25.47 0.41 21.66
CA TRP A 150 -24.41 -0.43 22.21
C TRP A 150 -24.91 -1.57 23.11
N TRP A 151 -26.23 -1.77 23.19
CA TRP A 151 -26.85 -2.82 23.99
C TRP A 151 -27.69 -3.74 23.11
N TYR A 152 -27.58 -5.04 23.40
CA TYR A 152 -28.45 -6.12 22.93
C TYR A 152 -29.24 -6.66 24.12
#